data_AF-A0A8D8XV48-F1
#
_entry.id   AF-A0A8D8XV48-F1
#
_cell.length_a   1.000
_cell.length_b   1.000
_cell.length_c   1.000
_cell.angle_alpha   90.00
_cell.angle_beta   90.00
_cell.angle_gamma   90.00
#
_symmetry.space_group_name_H-M   'P 1'
#
loop_
_entity.id
_entity.type
_entity.pdbx_description
1 polymer ?
#
loop_
_entity_poly.entity_id
_entity_poly.type
_entity_poly.pdbx_seq_one_letter_code
_entity_poly.pdbx_strand_id
1 'polypeptide(L)'
;MSWGTELWDQYDNLSLHTQKGIDFLEKYGHFIRDRCAIEMEYAGKLRRLVKSYQPKKKEEEDYQYSTCKAFKCVLEEVTDLAGQHEVIAENLQVFIIKEVTIFVKDFKDERKKEPE
;
A
#
# COMPACT_ATOMS: atom_id res chain seq x y z
N MET A 1 -20.26 -19.44 26.00
CA MET A 1 -20.56 -18.01 26.16
C MET A 1 -20.99 -17.47 24.81
N SER A 2 -22.16 -16.85 24.72
CA SER A 2 -22.74 -16.30 23.50
C SER A 2 -23.32 -14.93 23.78
N TRP A 3 -23.01 -13.95 22.93
CA TRP A 3 -23.52 -12.58 23.06
C TRP A 3 -25.05 -12.55 23.08
N GLY A 4 -25.73 -13.44 22.37
CA GLY A 4 -27.20 -13.51 22.36
C GLY A 4 -27.83 -13.95 23.69
N THR A 5 -27.06 -14.48 24.64
CA THR A 5 -27.56 -14.85 25.98
C THR A 5 -26.99 -13.95 27.06
N GLU A 6 -25.72 -13.54 26.94
CA GLU A 6 -25.02 -12.75 27.96
C GLU A 6 -25.22 -11.24 27.81
N LEU A 7 -25.52 -10.77 26.60
CA LEU A 7 -25.61 -9.35 26.24
C LEU A 7 -27.00 -9.02 25.67
N TRP A 8 -28.03 -9.76 26.09
CA TRP A 8 -29.39 -9.67 25.55
C TRP A 8 -30.03 -8.28 25.72
N ASP A 9 -29.59 -7.49 26.70
CA ASP A 9 -30.05 -6.13 26.98
C ASP A 9 -29.06 -5.04 26.50
N GLN A 10 -28.01 -5.41 25.77
CA GLN A 10 -26.91 -4.51 25.38
C GLN A 10 -26.93 -4.12 23.90
N TYR A 11 -28.09 -4.08 23.26
CA TYR A 11 -28.22 -3.82 21.83
C TYR A 11 -27.46 -2.57 21.37
N ASP A 12 -27.66 -1.42 22.02
CA ASP A 12 -27.00 -0.16 21.66
C ASP A 12 -25.47 -0.25 21.76
N ASN A 13 -24.97 -0.96 22.78
CA ASN A 13 -23.53 -1.16 22.97
C ASN A 13 -22.95 -2.08 21.89
N LEU A 14 -23.66 -3.13 21.50
CA LEU A 14 -23.28 -4.03 20.40
C LEU A 14 -23.33 -3.33 19.05
N SER A 15 -24.36 -2.53 18.81
CA SER A 15 -24.49 -1.67 17.63
C SER A 15 -23.33 -0.68 17.56
N LEU A 16 -23.00 0.02 18.64
CA LEU A 16 -21.85 0.92 18.66
C LEU A 16 -20.51 0.18 18.48
N HIS A 17 -20.34 -0.98 19.10
CA HIS A 17 -19.12 -1.79 19.02
C HIS A 17 -18.83 -2.21 17.57
N THR A 18 -19.83 -2.76 16.88
CA THR A 18 -19.69 -3.17 15.48
C THR A 18 -19.45 -1.98 14.55
N GLN A 19 -19.96 -0.78 14.88
CA GLN A 19 -19.76 0.42 14.06
C GLN A 19 -18.30 0.88 14.18
N LYS A 20 -17.78 0.91 15.40
CA LYS A 20 -16.37 1.22 15.65
C LYS A 20 -15.42 0.24 14.93
N GLY A 21 -15.81 -1.03 14.81
CA GLY A 21 -15.08 -2.02 14.01
C GLY A 21 -15.01 -1.64 12.53
N ILE A 22 -16.13 -1.25 11.94
CA ILE A 22 -16.20 -0.76 10.56
C ILE A 22 -15.36 0.51 10.39
N ASP A 23 -15.52 1.50 11.26
CA ASP A 23 -14.78 2.77 11.21
C ASP A 23 -13.26 2.54 11.31
N PHE A 24 -12.84 1.57 12.13
CA PHE A 24 -11.44 1.17 12.23
C PHE A 24 -10.92 0.57 10.92
N LEU A 25 -11.67 -0.33 10.28
CA LEU A 25 -11.28 -0.93 9.01
C LEU A 25 -11.17 0.13 7.90
N GLU A 26 -12.06 1.11 7.89
CA GLU A 26 -11.94 2.26 6.98
C GLU A 26 -10.68 3.06 7.22
N LYS A 27 -10.38 3.40 8.49
CA LYS A 27 -9.15 4.09 8.86
C LYS A 27 -7.90 3.31 8.45
N TYR A 28 -7.91 1.99 8.66
CA TYR A 28 -6.83 1.11 8.22
C TYR A 28 -6.67 1.13 6.69
N GLY A 29 -7.77 1.03 5.94
CA GLY A 29 -7.75 1.13 4.48
C GLY A 29 -7.17 2.45 3.97
N HIS A 30 -7.50 3.58 4.62
CA HIS A 30 -6.90 4.88 4.31
C HIS A 30 -5.40 4.90 4.57
N PHE A 31 -4.97 4.40 5.72
CA PHE A 31 -3.55 4.31 6.05
C PHE A 31 -2.75 3.51 5.01
N ILE A 32 -3.26 2.37 4.56
CA ILE A 32 -2.59 1.57 3.53
C ILE A 32 -2.57 2.29 2.17
N ARG A 33 -3.60 3.06 1.84
CA ARG A 33 -3.63 3.91 0.64
C ARG A 33 -2.57 5.00 0.69
N ASP A 34 -2.41 5.66 1.84
CA ASP A 34 -1.37 6.68 2.02
C ASP A 34 0.03 6.06 1.93
N ARG A 35 0.23 4.89 2.53
CA ARG A 35 1.47 4.12 2.39
C ARG A 35 1.76 3.80 0.91
N CYS A 36 0.78 3.30 0.16
CA CYS A 36 0.91 3.00 -1.27
C CYS A 36 1.36 4.25 -2.07
N ALA A 37 0.78 5.42 -1.77
CA ALA A 37 1.20 6.67 -2.41
C ALA A 37 2.66 7.05 -2.11
N ILE A 38 3.12 6.84 -0.86
CA ILE A 38 4.52 7.07 -0.48
C ILE A 38 5.48 6.15 -1.25
N GLU A 39 5.16 4.85 -1.35
CA GLU A 39 5.99 3.88 -2.08
C GLU A 39 6.10 4.25 -3.57
N MET A 40 4.98 4.62 -4.21
CA MET A 40 4.97 5.07 -5.61
C MET A 40 5.73 6.37 -5.81
N GLU A 41 5.61 7.34 -4.90
CA GLU A 41 6.34 8.60 -4.98
C GLU A 41 7.85 8.37 -4.85
N TYR A 42 8.26 7.53 -3.90
CA TYR A 42 9.66 7.18 -3.68
C TYR A 42 10.27 6.50 -4.91
N ALA A 43 9.61 5.46 -5.44
CA ALA A 43 10.02 4.80 -6.67
C ALA A 43 10.14 5.79 -7.84
N GLY A 44 9.14 6.64 -8.03
CA GLY A 44 9.15 7.67 -9.07
C GLY A 44 10.31 8.66 -8.93
N LYS A 45 10.67 9.04 -7.70
CA LYS A 45 11.84 9.89 -7.43
C LYS A 45 13.15 9.18 -7.77
N LEU A 46 13.29 7.90 -7.40
CA LEU A 46 14.48 7.09 -7.76
C LEU A 46 14.64 6.93 -9.27
N ARG A 47 13.57 6.64 -10.01
CA ARG A 47 13.62 6.56 -11.49
C ARG A 47 14.06 7.87 -12.13
N ARG A 48 13.54 9.00 -11.65
CA ARG A 48 13.96 10.34 -12.13
C ARG A 48 15.42 10.62 -11.82
N LEU A 49 15.88 10.24 -10.62
CA LEU A 49 17.28 10.36 -10.24
C LEU A 49 18.16 9.58 -11.21
N VAL A 50 17.93 8.27 -11.39
CA VAL A 50 18.74 7.45 -12.32
C VAL A 50 18.75 8.03 -13.73
N LYS A 51 17.59 8.42 -14.26
CA LYS A 51 17.48 9.03 -15.59
C LYS A 51 18.30 10.31 -15.74
N SER A 52 18.45 11.09 -14.65
CA SER A 52 19.19 12.36 -14.67
C SER A 52 20.71 12.17 -14.70
N TYR A 53 21.19 11.01 -14.23
CA TYR A 53 22.61 10.68 -14.14
C TYR A 53 23.03 9.57 -15.12
N GLN A 54 22.12 9.05 -15.92
CA GLN A 54 22.42 8.12 -17.01
C GLN A 54 23.34 8.80 -18.04
N PRO A 55 24.53 8.24 -18.31
CA PRO A 55 25.48 8.77 -19.29
C PRO A 55 24.86 8.96 -20.67
N LYS A 56 25.22 10.06 -21.33
CA LYS A 56 24.74 10.32 -22.69
C LYS A 56 25.51 9.43 -23.67
N LYS A 57 24.92 9.13 -24.83
CA LYS A 57 25.55 8.29 -25.87
C LYS A 57 27.00 8.68 -26.27
N LYS A 58 27.40 9.94 -26.10
CA LYS A 58 28.78 10.39 -26.36
C LYS A 58 29.79 10.00 -25.27
N GLU A 59 29.32 9.65 -24.07
CA GLU A 59 30.12 9.28 -22.90
C GLU A 59 30.12 7.74 -22.68
N GLU A 60 29.47 6.98 -23.56
CA GLU A 60 29.46 5.51 -23.47
C GLU A 60 30.85 4.90 -23.71
N GLU A 61 31.75 5.59 -24.41
CA GLU A 61 33.16 5.18 -24.55
C GLU A 61 33.89 5.15 -23.19
N ASP A 62 33.47 5.96 -22.22
CA ASP A 62 34.06 5.99 -20.88
C ASP A 62 33.65 4.79 -20.03
N TYR A 63 32.66 3.99 -20.45
CA TYR A 63 32.34 2.72 -19.80
C TYR A 63 33.41 1.64 -19.96
N GLN A 64 34.53 1.94 -20.61
CA GLN A 64 35.71 1.08 -20.56
C GLN A 64 36.44 1.18 -19.21
N TYR A 65 36.36 2.32 -18.52
CA TYR A 65 37.00 2.53 -17.22
C TYR A 65 36.22 1.84 -16.09
N SER A 66 36.95 1.24 -15.15
CA SER A 66 36.38 0.50 -14.02
C SER A 66 35.49 1.37 -13.12
N THR A 67 35.84 2.64 -12.95
CA THR A 67 35.05 3.62 -12.19
C THR A 67 33.69 3.89 -12.81
N CYS A 68 33.63 4.10 -14.13
CA CYS A 68 32.39 4.33 -14.86
C CYS A 68 31.50 3.08 -14.87
N LYS A 69 32.09 1.89 -14.99
CA LYS A 69 31.36 0.61 -14.84
C LYS A 69 30.74 0.47 -13.45
N ALA A 70 31.51 0.74 -12.40
CA ALA A 70 31.02 0.68 -11.03
C ALA A 70 29.84 1.65 -10.81
N PHE A 71 29.95 2.87 -11.32
CA PHE A 71 28.84 3.84 -11.24
C PHE A 71 27.60 3.36 -12.00
N LYS A 72 27.76 2.77 -13.18
CA LYS A 72 26.65 2.16 -13.94
C LYS A 72 25.93 1.08 -13.12
N CYS A 73 26.67 0.18 -12.48
CA CYS A 73 26.08 -0.84 -11.63
C CYS A 73 25.27 -0.21 -10.48
N VAL A 74 25.76 0.87 -9.87
CA VAL A 74 24.99 1.59 -8.84
C VAL A 74 23.69 2.17 -9.40
N LEU A 75 23.71 2.75 -10.61
CA LEU A 75 22.49 3.24 -11.27
C LEU A 75 21.48 2.13 -11.56
N GLU A 76 21.97 0.95 -11.95
CA GLU A 76 21.14 -0.25 -12.18
C GLU A 76 20.49 -0.73 -10.87
N GLU A 77 21.25 -0.86 -9.79
CA GLU A 77 20.72 -1.25 -8.47
C GLU A 77 19.65 -0.27 -7.95
N VAL A 78 19.84 1.05 -8.16
CA VAL A 78 18.82 2.05 -7.80
C VAL A 78 17.57 1.93 -8.67
N THR A 79 17.72 1.50 -9.93
CA THR A 79 16.57 1.23 -10.81
C THR A 79 15.79 0.02 -10.33
N ASP A 80 16.48 -1.04 -9.91
CA ASP A 80 15.88 -2.25 -9.38
C ASP A 80 15.18 -1.97 -8.05
N LEU A 81 15.80 -1.19 -7.16
CA LEU A 81 15.18 -0.71 -5.93
C LEU A 81 13.86 0.03 -6.21
N ALA A 82 13.86 0.95 -7.18
CA ALA A 82 12.63 1.65 -7.57
C ALA A 82 11.53 0.68 -8.03
N GLY A 83 11.89 -0.35 -8.81
CA GLY A 83 10.95 -1.40 -9.22
C GLY A 83 10.40 -2.19 -8.04
N GLN A 84 11.22 -2.53 -7.04
CA GLN A 84 10.76 -3.22 -5.84
C GLN A 84 9.73 -2.40 -5.06
N HIS A 85 9.94 -1.09 -4.93
CA HIS A 85 8.98 -0.19 -4.28
C HIS A 85 7.64 -0.11 -5.04
N GLU A 86 7.65 -0.14 -6.38
CA GLU A 86 6.42 -0.24 -7.18
C GLU A 86 5.69 -1.56 -6.93
N VAL A 87 6.41 -2.68 -6.89
CA VAL A 87 5.82 -3.99 -6.58
C VAL A 87 5.19 -4.01 -5.18
N ILE A 88 5.81 -3.35 -4.19
CA ILE A 88 5.21 -3.20 -2.86
C ILE A 88 3.89 -2.44 -2.97
N ALA A 89 3.87 -1.30 -3.64
CA ALA A 89 2.66 -0.49 -3.83
C ALA A 89 1.54 -1.27 -4.53
N GLU A 90 1.86 -1.98 -5.62
CA GLU A 90 0.93 -2.84 -6.35
C GLU A 90 0.35 -3.93 -5.45
N ASN A 91 1.17 -4.60 -4.66
CA ASN A 91 0.73 -5.63 -3.73
C ASN A 91 -0.20 -5.07 -2.64
N LEU A 92 0.13 -3.90 -2.08
CA LEU A 92 -0.74 -3.22 -1.11
C LEU A 92 -2.11 -2.90 -1.74
N GLN A 93 -2.11 -2.45 -2.99
CA GLN A 93 -3.34 -2.11 -3.71
C GLN A 93 -4.20 -3.34 -4.02
N VAL A 94 -3.60 -4.40 -4.54
CA VAL A 94 -4.30 -5.60 -5.04
C VAL A 94 -4.78 -6.49 -3.90
N PHE A 95 -3.95 -6.73 -2.89
CA PHE A 95 -4.21 -7.75 -1.87
C PHE A 95 -4.75 -7.19 -0.55
N ILE A 96 -4.53 -5.90 -0.27
CA ILE A 96 -4.94 -5.32 1.02
C ILE A 96 -6.06 -4.31 0.82
N ILE A 97 -5.83 -3.23 0.05
CA ILE A 97 -6.83 -2.15 -0.11
C ILE A 97 -8.14 -2.70 -0.70
N LYS A 98 -8.05 -3.55 -1.72
CA LYS A 98 -9.21 -4.19 -2.33
C LYS A 98 -10.02 -5.00 -1.31
N GLU A 99 -9.37 -5.91 -0.60
CA GLU A 99 -10.04 -6.82 0.35
C GLU A 99 -10.64 -6.06 1.55
N VAL A 100 -9.91 -5.07 2.10
CA VAL A 100 -10.45 -4.20 3.15
C VAL A 100 -11.69 -3.44 2.68
N THR A 101 -11.69 -2.97 1.43
CA THR A 101 -12.84 -2.27 0.84
C THR A 101 -14.05 -3.19 0.70
N ILE A 102 -13.83 -4.44 0.28
CA ILE A 102 -14.87 -5.47 0.20
C ILE A 102 -15.44 -5.76 1.59
N PHE A 103 -14.59 -6.03 2.59
CA PHE A 103 -15.04 -6.32 3.95
C PHE A 103 -15.83 -5.17 4.58
N VAL A 104 -15.38 -3.92 4.42
CA VAL A 104 -16.13 -2.76 4.93
C VAL A 104 -17.51 -2.69 4.30
N LYS A 105 -17.63 -2.94 2.99
CA LYS A 105 -18.92 -2.93 2.30
C LYS A 105 -19.82 -4.05 2.82
N ASP A 106 -19.30 -5.27 2.90
CA ASP A 106 -20.06 -6.45 3.32
C ASP A 106 -20.57 -6.28 4.76
N PHE A 107 -19.72 -5.82 5.69
CA PHE A 107 -20.16 -5.57 7.07
C PHE A 107 -21.20 -4.45 7.18
N LYS A 108 -21.09 -3.39 6.38
CA LYS A 108 -22.12 -2.35 6.33
C LYS A 108 -23.45 -2.87 5.81
N ASP A 109 -23.43 -3.77 4.83
CA ASP A 109 -24.64 -4.34 4.25
C ASP A 109 -25.26 -5.43 5.12
N GLU A 110 -24.46 -6.23 5.82
CA GLU A 110 -24.93 -7.19 6.83
C GLU A 110 -25.64 -6.49 8.00
N ARG A 111 -25.03 -5.43 8.51
CA ARG A 111 -25.60 -4.66 9.62
C ARG A 111 -26.95 -4.00 9.29
N LYS A 112 -27.19 -3.65 8.02
CA LYS A 112 -28.50 -3.13 7.57
C LYS A 112 -29.58 -4.21 7.49
N LYS A 113 -29.19 -5.49 7.41
CA LYS A 113 -30.12 -6.62 7.29
C LYS A 113 -30.61 -7.13 8.64
N GLU A 114 -29.93 -6.79 9.74
CA GLU A 114 -30.38 -7.12 11.08
C GLU A 114 -31.55 -6.20 11.47
N PRO A 115 -32.77 -6.75 11.71
CA PRO A 115 -33.89 -5.96 12.17
C PRO A 115 -33.66 -5.48 13.62
N GLU A 116 -34.22 -4.31 13.94
CA GLU A 116 -34.30 -3.73 15.30
C GLU A 116 -34.93 -4.69 16.33
#